data_AF-A0A955KQ45-F1
#
_entry.id   AF-A0A955KQ45-F1
#
_cell.length_a   1.000
_cell.length_b   1.000
_cell.length_c   1.000
_cell.angle_alpha   90.00
_cell.angle_beta   90.00
_cell.angle_gamma   90.00
#
_symmetry.space_group_name_H-M   'P 1'
#
loop_
_entity.id
_entity.type
_entity.pdbx_description
1 polymer ?
#
loop_
_entity_poly.entity_id
_entity_poly.type
_entity_poly.pdbx_seq_one_letter_code
_entity_poly.pdbx_strand_id
1 'polypeptide(L)'
;TVPATADTALSGNTMLASLPLQPTSAPAASSGTLTFDITGVTDASIDNSGIASFYRTFKSDGTTVVTQGLVGTSGYSMTLSDINLIGSGTVTVTNFTHTVN
;
A
#
# COMPACT_ATOMS: atom_id res chain seq x y z
N THR A 1 14.21 -4.34 -2.15
CA THR A 1 13.55 -5.20 -3.16
C THR A 1 12.29 -5.77 -2.57
N VAL A 2 11.27 -6.07 -3.40
CA VAL A 2 10.04 -6.70 -2.91
C VAL A 2 10.35 -8.13 -2.43
N PRO A 3 9.92 -8.53 -1.22
CA PRO A 3 10.01 -9.92 -0.79
C PRO A 3 9.22 -10.87 -1.70
N ALA A 4 9.65 -12.13 -1.81
CA ALA A 4 9.00 -13.10 -2.69
C ALA A 4 7.57 -13.45 -2.26
N THR A 5 7.28 -13.37 -0.96
CA THR A 5 5.96 -13.63 -0.40
C THR A 5 5.59 -12.59 0.67
N ALA A 6 4.28 -12.45 0.90
CA ALA A 6 3.72 -11.59 1.91
C ALA A 6 4.18 -11.98 3.34
N ASP A 7 4.46 -13.25 3.59
CA ASP A 7 4.93 -13.77 4.89
C ASP A 7 6.43 -13.58 5.11
N THR A 8 7.20 -13.29 4.05
CA THR A 8 8.64 -13.05 4.19
C THR A 8 8.88 -11.78 5.00
N ALA A 9 9.73 -11.85 6.03
CA ALA A 9 10.05 -10.72 6.90
C ALA A 9 10.61 -9.52 6.12
N LEU A 10 10.28 -8.30 6.56
CA LEU A 10 10.74 -7.03 5.97
C LEU A 10 12.13 -6.59 6.45
N SER A 11 12.92 -7.46 7.08
CA SER A 11 14.14 -7.09 7.81
C SER A 11 15.22 -6.38 6.96
N GLY A 12 15.14 -6.47 5.63
CA GLY A 12 16.02 -5.77 4.68
C GLY A 12 15.36 -4.60 3.95
N ASN A 13 14.14 -4.21 4.33
CA ASN A 13 13.37 -3.15 3.72
C ASN A 13 13.29 -1.93 4.64
N THR A 14 13.34 -0.74 4.03
CA THR A 14 13.07 0.52 4.71
C THR A 14 11.61 0.88 4.51
N MET A 15 10.91 1.23 5.59
CA MET A 15 9.57 1.82 5.49
C MET A 15 9.70 3.23 4.96
N LEU A 16 9.02 3.54 3.85
CA LEU A 16 9.05 4.89 3.27
C LEU A 16 7.86 5.72 3.75
N ALA A 17 6.68 5.12 3.85
CA ALA A 17 5.43 5.79 4.21
C ALA A 17 4.48 4.78 4.85
N SER A 18 3.60 5.28 5.72
CA SER A 18 2.55 4.50 6.39
C SER A 18 1.19 5.17 6.20
N LEU A 19 0.32 4.50 5.43
CA LEU A 19 -0.97 5.05 5.03
C LEU A 19 -2.10 4.24 5.69
N PRO A 20 -2.79 4.79 6.71
CA PRO A 20 -3.92 4.09 7.32
C PRO A 20 -5.07 4.00 6.31
N LEU A 21 -5.59 2.79 6.13
CA LEU A 21 -6.81 2.56 5.35
C LEU A 21 -8.04 3.04 6.14
N GLN A 22 -9.13 3.28 5.41
CA GLN A 22 -10.41 3.59 6.03
C GLN A 22 -10.89 2.44 6.92
N PRO A 23 -11.63 2.73 8.02
CA PRO A 23 -12.20 1.70 8.91
C PRO A 23 -13.00 0.64 8.16
N THR A 24 -13.75 1.06 7.14
CA THR A 24 -14.34 0.17 6.15
C THR A 24 -13.50 0.23 4.89
N SER A 25 -12.47 -0.61 4.81
CA SER A 25 -11.43 -0.46 3.78
C SER A 25 -11.88 -0.86 2.38
N ALA A 26 -12.82 -1.79 2.25
CA ALA A 26 -13.42 -2.20 0.98
C ALA A 26 -14.80 -2.85 1.23
N PRO A 27 -15.76 -2.73 0.29
CA PRO A 27 -16.96 -3.55 0.28
C PRO A 27 -16.62 -5.01 -0.07
N ALA A 28 -17.64 -5.89 -0.09
CA ALA A 28 -17.48 -7.24 -0.61
C ALA A 28 -16.98 -7.23 -2.07
N ALA A 29 -16.22 -8.26 -2.45
CA ALA A 29 -15.66 -8.37 -3.79
C ALA A 29 -16.78 -8.44 -4.83
N SER A 30 -16.61 -7.71 -5.94
CA SER A 30 -17.47 -7.79 -7.11
C SER A 30 -16.69 -8.44 -8.24
N SER A 31 -17.21 -9.52 -8.81
CA SER A 31 -16.54 -10.30 -9.86
C SER A 31 -15.10 -10.70 -9.51
N GLY A 32 -14.88 -11.08 -8.25
CA GLY A 32 -13.55 -11.48 -7.76
C GLY A 32 -12.58 -10.32 -7.54
N THR A 33 -13.01 -9.06 -7.60
CA THR A 33 -12.16 -7.90 -7.31
C THR A 33 -12.70 -7.08 -6.14
N LEU A 34 -11.84 -6.83 -5.17
CA LEU A 34 -12.03 -5.84 -4.11
C LEU A 34 -11.48 -4.50 -4.59
N THR A 35 -12.30 -3.46 -4.50
CA THR A 35 -11.88 -2.07 -4.72
C THR A 35 -11.88 -1.36 -3.39
N PHE A 36 -10.74 -0.86 -2.97
CA PHE A 36 -10.60 -0.21 -1.67
C PHE A 36 -11.15 1.22 -1.71
N ASP A 37 -11.74 1.65 -0.60
CA ASP A 37 -12.03 3.06 -0.37
C ASP A 37 -10.73 3.79 -0.02
N ILE A 38 -10.21 4.52 -0.99
CA ILE A 38 -8.97 5.28 -0.90
C ILE A 38 -9.19 6.75 -0.51
N THR A 39 -10.42 7.13 -0.18
CA THR A 39 -10.74 8.51 0.20
C THR A 39 -9.90 8.92 1.39
N GLY A 40 -9.02 9.92 1.24
CA GLY A 40 -8.15 10.40 2.31
C GLY A 40 -7.09 9.41 2.77
N VAL A 41 -6.79 8.37 2.00
CA VAL A 41 -5.66 7.47 2.27
C VAL A 41 -4.37 8.18 1.83
N THR A 42 -3.85 8.99 2.74
CA THR A 42 -2.69 9.87 2.55
C THR A 42 -1.75 9.72 3.73
N ASP A 43 -0.45 9.65 3.44
CA ASP A 43 0.60 9.92 4.41
C ASP A 43 1.05 11.37 4.22
N ALA A 44 0.89 12.19 5.25
CA ALA A 44 1.27 13.61 5.23
C ALA A 44 2.70 13.86 5.76
N SER A 45 3.41 12.80 6.15
CA SER A 45 4.77 12.88 6.67
C SER A 45 5.52 11.58 6.35
N ILE A 46 5.88 11.42 5.07
CA ILE A 46 6.72 10.31 4.59
C ILE A 46 7.93 10.11 5.53
N ASP A 47 8.09 8.90 6.06
CA ASP A 47 9.11 8.55 7.05
C ASP A 47 10.54 8.64 6.45
N ASN A 48 10.71 8.17 5.22
CA ASN A 48 12.01 8.13 4.54
C ASN A 48 11.89 8.42 3.04
N SER A 49 12.87 9.16 2.51
CA SER A 49 13.00 9.35 1.06
C SER A 49 13.41 8.05 0.36
N GLY A 50 12.87 7.81 -0.83
CA GLY A 50 13.22 6.65 -1.65
C GLY A 50 12.22 6.38 -2.76
N ILE A 51 12.49 5.37 -3.58
CA ILE A 51 11.58 4.95 -4.65
C ILE A 51 10.70 3.81 -4.13
N ALA A 52 9.40 4.06 -4.02
CA ALA A 52 8.41 3.05 -3.69
C ALA A 52 8.32 2.02 -4.83
N SER A 53 8.39 0.73 -4.47
CA SER A 53 8.38 -0.39 -5.42
C SER A 53 7.37 -1.49 -5.09
N PHE A 54 6.92 -1.55 -3.83
CA PHE A 54 5.90 -2.47 -3.37
C PHE A 54 5.16 -1.87 -2.17
N TYR A 55 4.03 -2.48 -1.82
CA TYR A 55 3.32 -2.22 -0.57
C TYR A 55 3.08 -3.54 0.17
N ARG A 56 2.82 -3.42 1.46
CA ARG A 56 2.28 -4.50 2.28
C ARG A 56 1.20 -3.92 3.18
N THR A 57 0.04 -4.54 3.19
CA THR A 57 -1.03 -4.19 4.13
C THR A 57 -1.04 -5.15 5.30
N PHE A 58 -1.38 -4.61 6.45
CA PHE A 58 -1.52 -5.35 7.69
C PHE A 58 -2.94 -5.16 8.21
N LYS A 59 -3.39 -6.09 9.06
CA LYS A 59 -4.56 -5.83 9.90
C LYS A 59 -4.26 -4.66 10.83
N SER A 60 -5.30 -4.14 11.50
CA SER A 60 -5.16 -3.09 12.50
C SER A 60 -4.26 -3.48 13.70
N ASP A 61 -3.90 -4.77 13.84
CA ASP A 61 -2.88 -5.24 14.78
C ASP A 61 -1.43 -4.88 14.38
N GLY A 62 -1.24 -4.28 13.21
CA GLY A 62 0.06 -3.82 12.69
C GLY A 62 1.06 -4.93 12.34
N THR A 63 0.67 -6.20 12.44
CA THR A 63 1.60 -7.33 12.36
C THR A 63 1.09 -8.47 11.47
N THR A 64 -0.21 -8.73 11.46
CA THR A 64 -0.80 -9.76 10.61
C THR A 64 -0.90 -9.23 9.19
N VAL A 65 -0.13 -9.83 8.28
CA VAL A 65 -0.13 -9.46 6.86
C VAL A 65 -1.46 -9.86 6.22
N VAL A 66 -2.01 -8.98 5.38
CA VAL A 66 -3.24 -9.23 4.62
C VAL A 66 -2.93 -9.39 3.14
N THR A 67 -2.18 -8.46 2.56
CA THR A 67 -1.76 -8.54 1.16
C THR A 67 -0.43 -7.83 0.92
N GLN A 68 0.22 -8.21 -0.17
CA GLN A 68 1.42 -7.59 -0.70
C GLN A 68 1.27 -7.46 -2.21
N GLY A 69 1.77 -6.36 -2.76
CA GLY A 69 1.79 -6.17 -4.19
C GLY A 69 2.77 -5.10 -4.63
N LEU A 70 2.86 -4.92 -5.93
CA LEU A 70 3.67 -3.86 -6.53
C LEU A 70 2.91 -2.53 -6.51
N VAL A 71 3.68 -1.46 -6.48
CA VAL A 71 3.16 -0.09 -6.51
C VAL A 71 3.74 0.66 -7.71
N GLY A 72 2.96 1.58 -8.26
CA GLY A 72 3.41 2.47 -9.32
C GLY A 72 2.51 3.68 -9.48
N THR A 73 2.62 4.37 -10.61
CA THR A 73 1.78 5.53 -10.95
C THR A 73 0.63 5.19 -11.92
N SER A 74 0.60 3.99 -12.51
CA SER A 74 -0.53 3.48 -13.31
C SER A 74 -0.43 1.97 -13.55
N GLY A 75 -1.57 1.27 -13.69
CA GLY A 75 -1.62 -0.14 -14.08
C GLY A 75 -1.21 -1.16 -13.01
N TYR A 76 -0.98 -0.72 -11.77
CA TYR A 76 -0.64 -1.59 -10.64
C TYR A 76 -1.85 -1.80 -9.72
N SER A 77 -1.79 -2.85 -8.89
CA SER A 77 -2.81 -3.08 -7.86
C SER A 77 -2.95 -1.89 -6.92
N MET A 78 -1.85 -1.20 -6.59
CA MET A 78 -1.86 0.06 -5.85
C MET A 78 -1.17 1.13 -6.67
N THR A 79 -1.80 2.29 -6.75
CA THR A 79 -1.27 3.47 -7.43
C THR A 79 -1.07 4.60 -6.42
N LEU A 80 0.12 5.21 -6.44
CA LEU A 80 0.43 6.39 -5.64
C LEU A 80 0.45 7.64 -6.53
N SER A 81 0.29 8.80 -5.90
CA SER A 81 0.46 10.10 -6.56
C SER A 81 1.87 10.30 -7.13
N ASP A 82 2.88 9.75 -6.46
CA ASP A 82 4.27 9.65 -6.91
C ASP A 82 4.91 8.40 -6.28
N ILE A 83 5.91 7.83 -6.94
CA ILE A 83 6.76 6.76 -6.40
C ILE A 83 8.10 7.28 -5.91
N ASN A 84 8.52 8.47 -6.32
CA ASN A 84 9.72 9.11 -5.79
C ASN A 84 9.35 9.89 -4.52
N LEU A 85 9.45 9.21 -3.38
CA LEU A 85 9.04 9.74 -2.10
C LEU A 85 10.16 10.56 -1.49
N ILE A 86 9.80 11.71 -0.92
CA ILE A 86 10.69 12.61 -0.22
C ILE A 86 10.23 12.68 1.23
N GLY A 87 11.14 12.44 2.18
CA GLY A 87 10.86 12.48 3.60
C GLY A 87 10.21 13.80 4.04
N SER A 88 9.29 13.70 4.99
CA SER A 88 8.39 14.79 5.43
C SER A 88 7.47 15.35 4.35
N GLY A 89 7.47 14.79 3.14
CA GLY A 89 6.51 15.09 2.09
C GLY A 89 5.19 14.34 2.28
N THR A 90 4.32 14.49 1.29
CA THR A 90 3.00 13.86 1.26
C THR A 90 2.90 12.87 0.11
N VAL A 91 2.27 11.73 0.35
CA VAL A 91 1.89 10.76 -0.70
C VAL A 91 0.46 10.28 -0.48
N THR A 92 -0.30 10.15 -1.57
CA THR A 92 -1.70 9.71 -1.53
C THR A 92 -1.87 8.47 -2.40
N VAL A 93 -2.69 7.52 -1.95
CA VAL A 93 -3.16 6.41 -2.79
C VAL A 93 -4.25 6.92 -3.73
N THR A 94 -4.07 6.73 -5.03
CA THR A 94 -5.02 7.17 -6.07
C THR A 94 -5.83 6.01 -6.66
N ASN A 95 -5.38 4.77 -6.47
CA ASN A 95 -6.13 3.57 -6.78
C ASN A 95 -5.62 2.41 -5.91
N PHE A 96 -6.52 1.55 -5.44
CA PHE A 96 -6.13 0.29 -4.81
C PHE A 96 -7.18 -0.79 -5.05
N THR A 97 -6.76 -1.88 -5.68
CA THR A 97 -7.57 -3.06 -5.96
C THR A 97 -6.83 -4.34 -5.56
N HIS A 98 -7.61 -5.38 -5.24
CA HIS A 98 -7.09 -6.72 -4.98
C HIS A 98 -8.01 -7.76 -5.60
N THR A 99 -7.45 -8.62 -6.45
CA THR A 99 -8.19 -9.75 -7.03
C THR A 99 -8.12 -10.94 -6.09
N VAL A 100 -9.29 -11.43 -5.68
CA VAL A 100 -9.49 -12.62 -4.87
C VAL A 100 -9.78 -13.78 -5.84
N ASN A 101 -8.80 -14.68 -5.96
CA ASN A 101 -8.91 -15.91 -6.76
C ASN A 101 -9.23 -17.10 -5.87
#